data_AF-A0A9P7GGS1-F1
#
_entry.id   AF-A0A9P7GGS1-F1
#
_cell.length_a   1.000
_cell.length_b   1.000
_cell.length_c   1.000
_cell.angle_alpha   90.00
_cell.angle_beta   90.00
_cell.angle_gamma   90.00
#
_symmetry.space_group_name_H-M   'P 1'
#
loop_
_entity.id
_entity.type
_entity.pdbx_description
1 polymer ?
#
loop_
_entity_poly.entity_id
_entity_poly.type
_entity_poly.pdbx_seq_one_letter_code
_entity_poly.pdbx_strand_id
1 'polypeptide(L)'
;MYALKLEGNGPSEIAAVFSLSEVGSESPFRIHSIHYATPTTVIAILSSRHYGPNSELDSQAGRREKPLPTDFDVWGAQIELPAQFSDEIRPLGTIWHRRGQEVPVYTTYSESLKAFLLVGGTGYLEVGHVPAPSYEPSLDEIAPIPKADETFDIDAPEPPKPSPYSWTQSSDSLTLAIPLPSSTPKHLIKVTFSPQTLTVHVDSEITTSVPIPRYSAKKLWAGISASTSYWTWDREAEHSFGILTLYLDKQHEGTRWTQVFASTGDEEDVDVLETLDPSELWHIRESLEKYTTALRDGDDASGLGLGRGVPSLAEGEIDMEVDDAVGRTVYLSWVAENGAIPPWWKNAEEIPFQLLSTPVPGLLSTDVSLVVKNNLDGTVFTLETGPESPAWIHTSTFSALSFVLASKKDTRFTFHTPQAVCAFEGGTRDRGGNVYIYRSASPSDKWAKQAILKVGDSYGGSLLGVGVLQLGGPSGSPSLLLCLTEGELVLIKNP
;
A
#
# COMPACT_ATOMS: atom_id res chain seq x y z
N MET A 1 -30.31 -12.17 -11.02
CA MET A 1 -29.79 -13.38 -10.33
C MET A 1 -30.84 -14.47 -10.38
N TYR A 2 -30.44 -15.71 -10.64
CA TYR A 2 -31.34 -16.86 -10.69
C TYR A 2 -31.04 -17.79 -9.51
N ALA A 3 -32.06 -18.16 -8.75
CA ALA A 3 -31.99 -19.26 -7.80
C ALA A 3 -32.45 -20.53 -8.51
N LEU A 4 -31.56 -21.52 -8.61
CA LEU A 4 -31.84 -22.78 -9.31
C LEU A 4 -32.00 -23.91 -8.30
N LYS A 5 -33.01 -24.76 -8.50
CA LYS A 5 -33.14 -26.02 -7.80
C LYS A 5 -32.40 -27.09 -8.58
N LEU A 6 -31.43 -27.72 -7.94
CA LEU A 6 -30.70 -28.85 -8.50
C LEU A 6 -31.53 -30.12 -8.32
N GLU A 7 -31.93 -30.75 -9.43
CA GLU A 7 -32.51 -32.08 -9.42
C GLU A 7 -31.43 -33.12 -9.76
N GLY A 8 -31.36 -34.22 -9.00
CA GLY A 8 -30.17 -35.08 -8.96
C GLY A 8 -29.63 -35.55 -10.31
N ASN A 9 -30.49 -35.83 -11.30
CA ASN A 9 -30.10 -36.27 -12.65
C ASN A 9 -30.80 -35.46 -13.78
N GLY A 10 -31.37 -34.30 -13.48
CA GLY A 10 -32.19 -33.51 -14.43
C GLY A 10 -31.65 -32.11 -14.69
N PRO A 11 -32.20 -31.38 -15.69
CA PRO A 11 -31.93 -29.96 -15.84
C PRO A 11 -32.37 -29.22 -14.57
N SER A 12 -31.59 -28.23 -14.15
CA SER A 12 -31.95 -27.41 -12.99
C SER A 12 -33.15 -26.52 -13.32
N GLU A 13 -34.11 -26.46 -12.42
CA GLU A 13 -35.31 -25.63 -12.58
C GLU A 13 -35.12 -24.28 -11.90
N ILE A 14 -35.66 -23.21 -12.50
CA ILE A 14 -35.62 -21.88 -11.89
C ILE A 14 -36.60 -21.86 -10.72
N ALA A 15 -36.09 -21.67 -9.51
CA ALA A 15 -36.88 -21.52 -8.30
C ALA A 15 -37.36 -20.08 -8.10
N ALA A 16 -36.50 -19.10 -8.37
CA ALA A 16 -36.83 -17.68 -8.35
C ALA A 16 -35.86 -16.84 -9.18
N VAL A 17 -36.34 -15.67 -9.60
CA VAL A 17 -35.56 -14.63 -10.27
C VAL A 17 -35.52 -13.40 -9.39
N PHE A 18 -34.32 -12.86 -9.17
CA PHE A 18 -34.11 -11.64 -8.39
C PHE A 18 -33.41 -10.55 -9.19
N SER A 19 -33.84 -9.30 -8.98
CA SER A 19 -33.25 -8.10 -9.56
C SER A 19 -32.77 -7.13 -8.47
N LEU A 20 -31.66 -6.44 -8.72
CA LEU A 20 -31.16 -5.40 -7.83
C LEU A 20 -31.87 -4.08 -8.20
N SER A 21 -32.88 -3.69 -7.42
CA SER A 21 -33.86 -2.68 -7.83
C SER A 21 -33.39 -1.22 -7.72
N GLU A 22 -32.22 -0.95 -7.12
CA GLU A 22 -31.72 0.40 -6.84
C GLU A 22 -30.96 1.05 -8.01
N VAL A 23 -30.60 0.27 -9.04
CA VAL A 23 -29.93 0.80 -10.22
C VAL A 23 -30.98 0.96 -11.31
N GLY A 24 -31.22 2.19 -11.78
CA GLY A 24 -32.17 2.50 -12.88
C GLY A 24 -31.83 1.86 -14.23
N SER A 25 -30.92 0.90 -14.28
CA SER A 25 -30.54 0.09 -15.42
C SER A 25 -30.23 -1.33 -14.95
N GLU A 26 -30.39 -2.33 -15.83
CA GLU A 26 -30.02 -3.73 -15.60
C GLU A 26 -28.49 -3.88 -15.49
N SER A 27 -27.87 -3.28 -14.47
CA SER A 27 -26.42 -3.33 -14.33
C SER A 27 -25.99 -4.74 -13.90
N PRO A 28 -24.99 -5.32 -14.56
CA PRO A 28 -24.44 -6.60 -14.12
C PRO A 28 -23.79 -6.40 -12.75
N PHE A 29 -23.94 -7.40 -11.88
CA PHE A 29 -23.28 -7.44 -10.59
C PHE A 29 -22.57 -8.76 -10.39
N ARG A 30 -21.53 -8.73 -9.56
CA ARG A 30 -20.76 -9.89 -9.14
C ARG A 30 -21.21 -10.33 -7.75
N ILE A 31 -21.37 -11.64 -7.56
CA ILE A 31 -21.56 -12.26 -6.25
C ILE A 31 -20.17 -12.63 -5.71
N HIS A 32 -19.84 -12.18 -4.51
CA HIS A 32 -18.54 -12.44 -3.87
C HIS A 32 -18.60 -13.59 -2.88
N SER A 33 -19.56 -13.54 -1.98
CA SER A 33 -19.77 -14.54 -0.94
C SER A 33 -21.26 -14.64 -0.61
N ILE A 34 -21.61 -15.77 -0.02
CA ILE A 34 -22.97 -16.12 0.35
C ILE A 34 -22.93 -16.70 1.76
N HIS A 35 -23.74 -16.17 2.67
CA HIS A 35 -23.88 -16.64 4.04
C HIS A 35 -25.34 -17.03 4.34
N TYR A 36 -25.55 -18.17 5.00
CA TYR A 36 -26.87 -18.62 5.42
C TYR A 36 -27.19 -18.07 6.80
N ALA A 37 -27.98 -17.00 6.86
CA ALA A 37 -28.47 -16.45 8.12
C ALA A 37 -29.52 -17.37 8.76
N THR A 38 -30.36 -18.00 7.93
CA THR A 38 -31.30 -19.05 8.34
C THR A 38 -31.40 -20.11 7.22
N PRO A 39 -32.06 -21.27 7.43
CA PRO A 39 -32.27 -22.25 6.37
C PRO A 39 -33.03 -21.72 5.15
N THR A 40 -33.77 -20.62 5.31
CA THR A 40 -34.58 -20.00 4.26
C THR A 40 -34.11 -18.60 3.89
N THR A 41 -33.08 -18.08 4.56
CA THR A 41 -32.59 -16.72 4.37
C THR A 41 -31.11 -16.72 4.16
N VAL A 42 -30.70 -16.14 3.04
CA VAL A 42 -29.33 -16.05 2.61
C VAL A 42 -28.95 -14.59 2.47
N ILE A 43 -27.74 -14.23 2.89
CA ILE A 43 -27.18 -12.90 2.67
C ILE A 43 -26.05 -13.05 1.65
N ALA A 44 -26.16 -12.35 0.53
CA ALA A 44 -25.15 -12.32 -0.51
C ALA A 44 -24.43 -10.97 -0.51
N ILE A 45 -23.11 -11.02 -0.63
CA ILE A 45 -22.29 -9.82 -0.85
C ILE A 45 -22.16 -9.60 -2.35
N LEU A 46 -22.67 -8.47 -2.81
CA LEU A 46 -22.75 -8.12 -4.23
C LEU A 46 -21.92 -6.88 -4.51
N SER A 47 -21.35 -6.78 -5.72
CA SER A 47 -20.77 -5.54 -6.20
C SER A 47 -21.17 -5.23 -7.64
N SER A 48 -21.38 -3.96 -7.96
CA SER A 48 -21.61 -3.49 -9.33
C SER A 48 -20.88 -2.18 -9.54
N ARG A 49 -20.63 -1.84 -10.80
CA ARG A 49 -20.09 -0.54 -11.16
C ARG A 49 -21.14 0.52 -10.84
N HIS A 50 -20.72 1.58 -10.16
CA HIS A 50 -21.59 2.73 -9.94
C HIS A 50 -21.69 3.54 -11.24
N TYR A 51 -22.91 3.77 -11.70
CA TYR A 51 -23.21 4.69 -12.79
C TYR A 51 -23.85 5.94 -12.18
N GLY A 52 -23.07 7.00 -12.03
CA GLY A 52 -23.58 8.28 -11.53
C GLY A 52 -24.61 8.89 -12.49
N PRO A 53 -25.44 9.85 -12.03
CA PRO A 53 -26.51 10.45 -12.83
C PRO A 53 -26.02 11.17 -14.11
N ASN A 54 -24.73 11.50 -14.20
CA ASN A 54 -24.12 12.14 -15.39
C ASN A 54 -23.46 11.17 -16.38
N SER A 55 -23.41 9.86 -16.08
CA SER A 55 -22.69 8.89 -16.91
C SER A 55 -23.26 8.71 -18.32
N GLU A 56 -24.53 9.07 -18.55
CA GLU A 56 -25.17 8.97 -19.88
C GLU A 56 -24.88 10.18 -20.79
N LEU A 57 -24.40 11.31 -20.24
CA LEU A 57 -24.08 12.51 -21.01
C LEU A 57 -22.65 12.50 -21.59
N ASP A 58 -21.73 11.77 -20.96
CA ASP A 58 -20.32 11.70 -21.39
C ASP A 58 -20.09 10.79 -22.61
N SER A 59 -21.02 9.89 -22.93
CA SER A 59 -20.92 9.00 -24.09
C SER A 59 -21.11 9.72 -25.44
N GLN A 60 -21.48 11.01 -25.46
CA GLN A 60 -21.65 11.81 -26.68
C GLN A 60 -20.65 12.96 -26.84
N ALA A 61 -19.84 13.30 -25.83
CA ALA A 61 -18.86 14.37 -25.92
C ALA A 61 -17.46 13.81 -26.18
N GLY A 62 -17.00 13.86 -27.42
CA GLY A 62 -15.65 13.44 -27.85
C GLY A 62 -14.50 14.32 -27.33
N ARG A 63 -14.52 14.75 -26.06
CA ARG A 63 -13.41 15.43 -25.41
C ARG A 63 -12.57 14.44 -24.62
N ARG A 64 -11.26 14.45 -24.88
CA ARG A 64 -10.23 13.76 -24.09
C ARG A 64 -10.12 14.42 -22.71
N GLU A 65 -11.08 14.18 -21.84
CA GLU A 65 -10.93 14.42 -20.40
C GLU A 65 -10.38 13.14 -19.76
N LYS A 66 -9.56 13.30 -18.72
CA LYS A 66 -9.00 12.16 -17.97
C LYS A 66 -10.17 11.29 -17.48
N PRO A 67 -10.11 9.96 -17.62
CA PRO A 67 -11.20 9.09 -17.17
C PRO A 67 -11.45 9.35 -15.68
N LEU A 68 -12.70 9.69 -15.34
CA LEU A 68 -13.13 9.84 -13.96
C LEU A 68 -12.86 8.53 -13.19
N PRO A 69 -12.50 8.60 -11.90
CA PRO A 69 -12.39 7.42 -11.05
C PRO A 69 -13.68 6.60 -11.14
N THR A 70 -13.56 5.30 -11.38
CA THR A 70 -14.72 4.42 -11.44
C THR A 70 -15.02 3.92 -10.04
N ASP A 71 -16.20 4.29 -9.53
CA ASP A 71 -16.68 3.79 -8.25
C ASP A 71 -17.43 2.46 -8.42
N PHE A 72 -17.46 1.68 -7.34
CA PHE A 72 -18.19 0.43 -7.22
C PHE A 72 -19.10 0.49 -6.00
N ASP A 73 -20.36 0.15 -6.23
CA ASP A 73 -21.34 -0.06 -5.19
C ASP A 73 -21.23 -1.50 -4.69
N VAL A 74 -21.25 -1.67 -3.36
CA VAL A 74 -21.18 -2.96 -2.67
C VAL A 74 -22.38 -3.10 -1.74
N TRP A 75 -23.11 -4.20 -1.83
CA TRP A 75 -24.33 -4.43 -1.06
C TRP A 75 -24.26 -5.72 -0.26
N GLY A 76 -24.88 -5.69 0.93
CA GLY A 76 -25.35 -6.88 1.61
C GLY A 76 -26.81 -7.10 1.25
N ALA A 77 -27.10 -8.08 0.39
CA ALA A 77 -28.45 -8.35 -0.09
C ALA A 77 -29.02 -9.60 0.58
N GLN A 78 -30.18 -9.44 1.23
CA GLN A 78 -30.98 -10.53 1.76
C GLN A 78 -31.81 -11.18 0.65
N ILE A 79 -31.76 -12.51 0.63
CA ILE A 79 -32.45 -13.38 -0.31
C ILE A 79 -33.27 -14.36 0.51
N GLU A 80 -34.59 -14.26 0.39
CA GLU A 80 -35.49 -15.28 0.92
C GLU A 80 -35.63 -16.41 -0.10
N LEU A 81 -35.14 -17.60 0.28
CA LEU A 81 -35.25 -18.79 -0.56
C LEU A 81 -36.72 -19.21 -0.64
N PRO A 82 -37.30 -19.26 -1.84
CA PRO A 82 -38.73 -19.51 -1.99
C PRO A 82 -39.08 -20.97 -1.66
N ALA A 83 -40.18 -21.17 -0.94
CA ALA A 83 -40.76 -22.50 -0.75
C ALA A 83 -41.52 -23.02 -2.00
N GLN A 84 -41.87 -22.13 -2.93
CA GLN A 84 -42.62 -22.42 -4.14
C GLN A 84 -41.99 -21.72 -5.35
N PHE A 85 -41.96 -22.41 -6.49
CA PHE A 85 -41.43 -21.89 -7.75
C PHE A 85 -42.23 -20.68 -8.22
N SER A 86 -41.52 -19.67 -8.70
CA SER A 86 -42.13 -18.49 -9.28
C SER A 86 -41.19 -17.87 -10.33
N ASP A 87 -41.74 -17.60 -11.51
CA ASP A 87 -41.05 -16.86 -12.57
C ASP A 87 -41.13 -15.33 -12.36
N GLU A 88 -41.76 -14.87 -11.29
CA GLU A 88 -41.87 -13.45 -10.98
C GLU A 88 -40.52 -12.89 -10.53
N ILE A 89 -40.10 -11.78 -11.14
CA ILE A 89 -38.87 -11.08 -10.79
C ILE A 89 -39.09 -10.33 -9.48
N ARG A 90 -38.38 -10.74 -8.43
CA ARG A 90 -38.45 -10.10 -7.11
C ARG A 90 -37.29 -9.14 -6.91
N PRO A 91 -37.50 -7.97 -6.29
CA PRO A 91 -36.39 -7.12 -5.89
C PRO A 91 -35.57 -7.80 -4.79
N LEU A 92 -34.24 -7.66 -4.85
CA LEU A 92 -33.34 -8.05 -3.76
C LEU A 92 -33.57 -7.12 -2.56
N GLY A 93 -33.67 -7.70 -1.36
CA GLY A 93 -33.75 -6.92 -0.14
C GLY A 93 -32.37 -6.38 0.25
N THR A 94 -32.10 -5.10 0.00
CA THR A 94 -30.84 -4.48 0.42
C THR A 94 -30.84 -4.28 1.94
N ILE A 95 -29.88 -4.88 2.64
CA ILE A 95 -29.67 -4.67 4.08
C ILE A 95 -28.82 -3.42 4.31
N TRP A 96 -27.75 -3.29 3.51
CA TRP A 96 -26.83 -2.17 3.58
C TRP A 96 -26.15 -1.94 2.23
N HIS A 97 -25.67 -0.72 2.03
CA HIS A 97 -25.03 -0.25 0.81
C HIS A 97 -23.77 0.57 1.12
N ARG A 98 -22.65 0.20 0.50
CA ARG A 98 -21.33 0.81 0.65
C ARG A 98 -20.76 1.19 -0.72
N ARG A 99 -19.80 2.11 -0.75
CA ARG A 99 -19.08 2.52 -1.96
C ARG A 99 -17.57 2.52 -1.76
N GLY A 100 -16.84 2.08 -2.79
CA GLY A 100 -15.38 2.12 -2.87
C GLY A 100 -14.93 2.32 -4.32
N GLN A 101 -13.63 2.53 -4.56
CA GLN A 101 -13.09 2.74 -5.92
C GLN A 101 -12.66 1.43 -6.60
N GLU A 102 -12.65 0.33 -5.85
CA GLU A 102 -12.32 -1.00 -6.36
C GLU A 102 -13.32 -2.06 -5.92
N VAL A 103 -13.42 -3.12 -6.72
CA VAL A 103 -14.21 -4.31 -6.38
C VAL A 103 -13.52 -5.08 -5.25
N PRO A 104 -14.24 -5.57 -4.23
CA PRO A 104 -13.65 -6.38 -3.17
C PRO A 104 -12.85 -7.56 -3.72
N VAL A 105 -11.64 -7.74 -3.20
CA VAL A 105 -10.75 -8.86 -3.51
C VAL A 105 -11.17 -10.11 -2.74
N TYR A 106 -11.58 -9.92 -1.48
CA TYR A 106 -12.04 -11.00 -0.61
C TYR A 106 -13.17 -10.49 0.28
N THR A 107 -14.17 -11.35 0.49
CA THR A 107 -15.27 -11.07 1.42
C THR A 107 -15.59 -12.34 2.20
N THR A 108 -15.93 -12.19 3.47
CA THR A 108 -16.37 -13.30 4.30
C THR A 108 -17.27 -12.80 5.43
N TYR A 109 -18.05 -13.70 6.00
CA TYR A 109 -18.87 -13.43 7.17
C TYR A 109 -18.27 -14.16 8.37
N SER A 110 -18.10 -13.43 9.48
CA SER A 110 -17.68 -14.00 10.75
C SER A 110 -18.90 -14.18 11.65
N GLU A 111 -19.27 -15.43 11.92
CA GLU A 111 -20.40 -15.78 12.80
C GLU A 111 -20.17 -15.31 14.24
N SER A 112 -18.94 -15.45 14.73
CA SER A 112 -18.55 -15.01 16.09
C SER A 112 -18.74 -13.50 16.27
N LEU A 113 -18.43 -12.70 15.24
CA LEU A 113 -18.50 -11.25 15.28
C LEU A 113 -19.83 -10.69 14.77
N LYS A 114 -20.66 -11.52 14.12
CA LYS A 114 -21.87 -11.12 13.40
C LYS A 114 -21.62 -9.94 12.45
N ALA A 115 -20.55 -10.06 11.69
CA ALA A 115 -20.07 -9.00 10.82
C ALA A 115 -19.42 -9.57 9.55
N PHE A 116 -19.56 -8.80 8.47
CA PHE A 116 -18.94 -9.03 7.18
C PHE A 116 -17.59 -8.31 7.12
N LEU A 117 -16.57 -9.04 6.69
CA LEU A 117 -15.27 -8.50 6.33
C LEU A 117 -15.22 -8.27 4.82
N LEU A 118 -14.87 -7.05 4.41
CA LEU A 118 -14.57 -6.66 3.05
C LEU A 118 -13.08 -6.32 2.97
N VAL A 119 -12.36 -6.93 2.03
CA VAL A 119 -10.94 -6.64 1.76
C VAL A 119 -10.83 -6.19 0.31
N GLY A 120 -10.30 -5.00 0.08
CA GLY A 120 -10.16 -4.43 -1.26
C GLY A 120 -9.15 -3.29 -1.31
N GLY A 121 -8.86 -2.77 -2.50
CA GLY A 121 -7.87 -1.69 -2.69
C GLY A 121 -8.29 -0.33 -2.11
N THR A 122 -9.52 -0.21 -1.60
CA THR A 122 -10.01 0.97 -0.88
C THR A 122 -10.82 0.57 0.36
N GLY A 123 -11.00 1.51 1.29
CA GLY A 123 -12.06 1.42 2.29
C GLY A 123 -13.45 1.46 1.63
N TYR A 124 -14.41 0.73 2.22
CA TYR A 124 -15.80 0.69 1.76
C TYR A 124 -16.70 1.47 2.71
N LEU A 125 -17.01 2.71 2.33
CA LEU A 125 -17.72 3.66 3.19
C LEU A 125 -19.23 3.64 2.94
N GLU A 126 -20.00 4.13 3.91
CA GLU A 126 -21.45 4.29 3.74
C GLU A 126 -21.74 5.32 2.66
N VAL A 127 -22.76 5.07 1.83
CA VAL A 127 -23.08 6.01 0.75
C VAL A 127 -23.58 7.32 1.33
N GLY A 128 -22.91 8.42 0.99
CA GLY A 128 -23.16 9.75 1.56
C GLY A 128 -22.28 10.09 2.77
N HIS A 129 -21.43 9.16 3.23
CA HIS A 129 -20.37 9.49 4.18
C HIS A 129 -19.25 10.21 3.43
N VAL A 130 -19.02 11.48 3.76
CA VAL A 130 -17.88 12.23 3.25
C VAL A 130 -16.64 11.74 4.00
N PRO A 131 -15.65 11.11 3.34
CA PRO A 131 -14.41 10.74 4.01
C PRO A 131 -13.79 12.00 4.63
N ALA A 132 -13.13 11.84 5.78
CA ALA A 132 -12.30 12.91 6.32
C ALA A 132 -11.33 13.35 5.21
N PRO A 133 -11.14 14.67 4.99
CA PRO A 133 -10.30 15.13 3.91
C PRO A 133 -8.92 14.49 4.07
N SER A 134 -8.52 13.66 3.11
CA SER A 134 -7.12 13.30 2.96
C SER A 134 -6.38 14.62 2.80
N TYR A 135 -5.32 14.82 3.58
CA TYR A 135 -4.45 15.97 3.41
C TYR A 135 -3.86 15.91 2.00
N GLU A 136 -4.50 16.63 1.07
CA GLU A 136 -3.89 16.99 -0.19
C GLU A 136 -3.10 18.27 0.10
N PRO A 137 -1.76 18.22 0.03
CA PRO A 137 -0.98 19.43 0.21
C PRO A 137 -1.48 20.46 -0.80
N SER A 138 -1.78 21.65 -0.30
CA SER A 138 -2.25 22.75 -1.13
C SER A 138 -1.20 23.07 -2.21
N LEU A 139 -1.61 23.73 -3.29
CA LEU A 139 -0.67 24.20 -4.33
C LEU A 139 0.45 25.11 -3.77
N ASP A 140 0.24 25.69 -2.59
CA ASP A 140 1.23 26.48 -1.86
C ASP A 140 2.22 25.60 -1.05
N GLU A 141 1.86 24.34 -0.77
CA GLU A 141 2.70 23.32 -0.12
C GLU A 141 3.41 22.40 -1.13
N ILE A 142 2.96 22.39 -2.38
CA ILE A 142 3.67 21.76 -3.50
C ILE A 142 4.74 22.76 -3.98
N ALA A 143 6.01 22.38 -3.89
CA ALA A 143 7.10 23.19 -4.45
C ALA A 143 6.78 23.52 -5.93
N PRO A 144 6.74 24.80 -6.33
CA PRO A 144 6.36 25.17 -7.69
C PRO A 144 7.28 24.50 -8.70
N ILE A 145 6.72 23.71 -9.61
CA ILE A 145 7.43 23.25 -10.81
C ILE A 145 7.65 24.50 -11.67
N PRO A 146 8.90 24.94 -11.93
CA PRO A 146 9.14 26.13 -12.74
C PRO A 146 8.58 25.92 -14.14
N LYS A 147 7.69 26.81 -14.60
CA LYS A 147 7.21 26.79 -15.98
C LYS A 147 8.28 27.33 -16.91
N ALA A 148 8.37 26.76 -18.11
CA ALA A 148 9.41 27.06 -19.09
C ALA A 148 9.49 28.53 -19.56
N ASP A 149 8.45 29.34 -19.31
CA ASP A 149 8.33 30.71 -19.82
C ASP A 149 8.29 31.79 -18.70
N GLU A 150 8.66 31.47 -17.46
CA GLU A 150 8.82 32.50 -16.42
C GLU A 150 10.17 33.21 -16.58
N THR A 151 10.13 34.37 -17.24
CA THR A 151 11.16 35.41 -17.14
C THR A 151 11.22 35.91 -15.70
N PHE A 152 12.33 35.60 -15.02
CA PHE A 152 12.71 36.22 -13.76
C PHE A 152 13.01 37.69 -13.98
N ASP A 153 12.04 38.57 -13.73
CA ASP A 153 12.36 39.93 -13.34
C ASP A 153 11.23 40.62 -12.57
N ILE A 154 11.60 41.02 -11.36
CA ILE A 154 11.15 42.18 -10.58
C ILE A 154 9.90 41.98 -9.68
N ASP A 155 10.17 42.10 -8.37
CA ASP A 155 9.26 42.26 -7.21
C ASP A 155 8.71 41.00 -6.49
N ALA A 156 9.54 39.96 -6.33
CA ALA A 156 9.34 38.99 -5.24
C ALA A 156 9.96 39.53 -3.93
N PRO A 157 9.34 39.31 -2.74
CA PRO A 157 9.98 39.60 -1.46
C PRO A 157 11.30 38.82 -1.40
N GLU A 158 12.37 39.45 -0.88
CA GLU A 158 13.70 38.86 -0.76
C GLU A 158 13.62 37.38 -0.36
N PRO A 159 14.41 36.49 -1.00
CA PRO A 159 14.43 35.07 -0.63
C PRO A 159 14.61 34.95 0.88
N PRO A 160 13.84 34.08 1.56
CA PRO A 160 13.98 33.90 3.01
C PRO A 160 15.46 33.64 3.33
N LYS A 161 16.00 34.41 4.27
CA LYS A 161 17.41 34.32 4.68
C LYS A 161 17.74 32.84 4.94
N PRO A 162 18.89 32.34 4.46
CA PRO A 162 19.25 30.94 4.66
C PRO A 162 19.26 30.63 6.16
N SER A 163 18.67 29.48 6.52
CA SER A 163 18.66 29.00 7.91
C SER A 163 20.09 28.93 8.47
N PRO A 164 20.28 29.27 9.74
CA PRO A 164 21.62 29.39 10.33
C PRO A 164 22.37 28.05 10.43
N TYR A 165 21.66 26.93 10.34
CA TYR A 165 22.19 25.58 10.35
C TYR A 165 21.16 24.60 9.78
N SER A 166 21.57 23.37 9.48
CA SER A 166 20.72 22.22 9.17
C SER A 166 21.05 21.07 10.10
N TRP A 167 20.10 20.20 10.40
CA TRP A 167 20.37 19.05 11.26
C TRP A 167 19.52 17.82 10.93
N THR A 168 20.08 16.66 11.20
CA THR A 168 19.45 15.34 11.06
C THR A 168 19.72 14.50 12.32
N GLN A 169 18.95 13.44 12.53
CA GLN A 169 19.21 12.51 13.63
C GLN A 169 18.99 11.05 13.22
N SER A 170 19.76 10.17 13.86
CA SER A 170 19.51 8.72 13.90
C SER A 170 18.94 8.33 15.27
N SER A 171 18.79 7.03 15.53
CA SER A 171 18.37 6.52 16.83
C SER A 171 19.38 6.84 17.95
N ASP A 172 20.66 6.97 17.60
CA ASP A 172 21.82 7.05 18.51
C ASP A 172 22.60 8.37 18.41
N SER A 173 22.47 9.12 17.32
CA SER A 173 23.25 10.34 17.08
C SER A 173 22.44 11.49 16.48
N LEU A 174 23.01 12.70 16.51
CA LEU A 174 22.48 13.91 15.88
C LEU A 174 23.62 14.59 15.11
N THR A 175 23.37 14.91 13.85
CA THR A 175 24.32 15.60 12.97
C THR A 175 23.83 17.02 12.73
N LEU A 176 24.65 18.01 13.07
CA LEU A 176 24.34 19.44 12.91
C LEU A 176 25.38 20.07 11.97
N ALA A 177 24.94 20.60 10.83
CA ALA A 177 25.79 21.22 9.83
C ALA A 177 25.59 22.74 9.82
N ILE A 178 26.68 23.49 9.95
CA ILE A 178 26.68 24.95 10.00
C ILE A 178 27.53 25.50 8.85
N PRO A 179 26.94 26.27 7.91
CA PRO A 179 27.70 26.88 6.84
C PRO A 179 28.58 28.03 7.38
N LEU A 180 29.87 28.01 7.03
CA LEU A 180 30.81 29.08 7.33
C LEU A 180 31.55 29.49 6.04
N PRO A 181 32.09 30.71 5.94
CA PRO A 181 32.92 31.09 4.78
C PRO A 181 34.09 30.13 4.60
N SER A 182 34.40 29.73 3.35
CA SER A 182 35.52 28.84 3.05
C SER A 182 36.89 29.46 3.37
N SER A 183 36.94 30.77 3.59
CA SER A 183 38.10 31.51 4.11
C SER A 183 38.33 31.32 5.61
N THR A 184 37.41 30.70 6.36
CA THR A 184 37.51 30.50 7.81
C THR A 184 38.60 29.48 8.14
N PRO A 185 39.70 29.88 8.79
CA PRO A 185 40.73 28.95 9.19
C PRO A 185 40.32 28.15 10.44
N LYS A 186 40.69 26.88 10.48
CA LYS A 186 40.29 25.93 11.55
C LYS A 186 40.61 26.42 12.97
N HIS A 187 41.67 27.20 13.17
CA HIS A 187 42.07 27.69 14.49
C HIS A 187 41.13 28.76 15.08
N LEU A 188 40.25 29.35 14.26
CA LEU A 188 39.24 30.31 14.70
C LEU A 188 37.91 29.64 15.09
N ILE A 189 37.79 28.33 14.87
CA ILE A 189 36.61 27.53 15.23
C ILE A 189 36.87 26.87 16.59
N LYS A 190 36.11 27.28 17.61
CA LYS A 190 36.14 26.69 18.95
C LYS A 190 34.81 26.00 19.22
N VAL A 191 34.85 24.67 19.28
CA VAL A 191 33.70 23.83 19.64
C VAL A 191 34.00 23.14 20.96
N THR A 192 33.07 23.19 21.91
CA THR A 192 33.17 22.47 23.18
C THR A 192 31.85 21.79 23.46
N PHE A 193 31.92 20.46 23.64
CA PHE A 193 30.79 19.64 24.03
C PHE A 193 30.72 19.53 25.55
N SER A 194 29.51 19.55 26.08
CA SER A 194 29.23 19.26 27.48
C SER A 194 27.94 18.45 27.56
N PRO A 195 27.71 17.68 28.64
CA PRO A 195 26.61 16.71 28.68
C PRO A 195 25.22 17.29 28.37
N GLN A 196 24.99 18.59 28.61
CA GLN A 196 23.71 19.25 28.36
C GLN A 196 23.84 20.54 27.53
N THR A 197 25.05 20.93 27.14
CA THR A 197 25.28 22.23 26.50
C THR A 197 26.29 22.15 25.37
N LEU A 198 26.08 22.95 24.32
CA LEU A 198 26.96 23.10 23.18
C LEU A 198 27.52 24.53 23.14
N THR A 199 28.84 24.64 23.00
CA THR A 199 29.52 25.90 22.77
C THR A 199 30.17 25.88 21.39
N VAL A 200 29.81 26.83 20.52
CA VAL A 200 30.40 27.05 19.19
C VAL A 200 30.70 28.53 19.05
N HIS A 201 31.99 28.86 18.96
CA HIS A 201 32.46 30.21 18.69
C HIS A 201 33.33 30.20 17.43
N VAL A 202 32.97 31.06 16.48
CA VAL A 202 33.79 31.35 15.31
C VAL A 202 34.23 32.81 15.39
N ASP A 203 35.52 33.01 15.65
CA ASP A 203 36.14 34.33 15.73
C ASP A 203 36.39 34.82 14.29
N SER A 204 35.53 35.69 13.74
CA SER A 204 35.71 36.25 12.39
C SER A 204 35.39 37.74 12.36
N GLU A 205 36.31 38.54 11.80
CA GLU A 205 36.14 39.98 11.51
C GLU A 205 35.54 40.22 10.11
N ILE A 206 35.02 39.18 9.45
CA ILE A 206 34.57 39.23 8.06
C ILE A 206 33.06 39.51 8.00
N THR A 207 32.66 40.53 7.25
CA THR A 207 31.26 40.82 6.91
C THR A 207 30.71 39.75 5.95
N THR A 208 29.86 38.86 6.45
CA THR A 208 29.28 37.75 5.67
C THR A 208 27.76 37.89 5.54
N SER A 209 27.19 37.35 4.46
CA SER A 209 25.74 37.27 4.25
C SER A 209 25.05 36.22 5.12
N VAL A 210 25.82 35.28 5.70
CA VAL A 210 25.35 34.20 6.57
C VAL A 210 25.66 34.54 8.04
N PRO A 211 24.71 34.32 8.98
CA PRO A 211 24.92 34.57 10.40
C PRO A 211 26.00 33.64 10.97
N ILE A 212 27.04 34.22 11.57
CA ILE A 212 28.13 33.46 12.18
C ILE A 212 27.64 32.89 13.53
N PRO A 213 27.75 31.58 13.78
CA PRO A 213 27.27 30.95 15.01
C PRO A 213 28.07 31.44 16.23
N ARG A 214 27.36 31.95 17.24
CA ARG A 214 27.90 32.32 18.55
C ARG A 214 27.09 31.65 19.65
N TYR A 215 27.18 30.33 19.73
CA TYR A 215 26.53 29.56 20.78
C TYR A 215 27.46 29.49 22.00
N SER A 216 27.09 30.13 23.11
CA SER A 216 27.86 30.07 24.35
C SER A 216 27.11 29.26 25.40
N ALA A 217 27.61 28.06 25.72
CA ALA A 217 26.97 27.11 26.65
C ALA A 217 25.47 26.92 26.38
N LYS A 218 25.08 26.85 25.10
CA LYS A 218 23.68 26.80 24.70
C LYS A 218 23.09 25.45 25.08
N LYS A 219 21.96 25.46 25.79
CA LYS A 219 21.33 24.25 26.31
C LYS A 219 20.75 23.41 25.18
N LEU A 220 21.18 22.15 25.10
CA LEU A 220 20.64 21.16 24.17
C LEU A 220 19.30 20.61 24.68
N TRP A 221 18.45 20.19 23.75
CA TRP A 221 17.13 19.65 24.06
C TRP A 221 17.20 18.44 25.00
N ALA A 222 18.14 17.52 24.77
CA ALA A 222 18.45 16.41 25.67
C ALA A 222 19.96 16.24 25.88
N GLY A 223 20.32 15.29 26.74
CA GLY A 223 21.71 15.01 27.09
C GLY A 223 22.49 14.32 25.97
N ILE A 224 23.78 14.66 25.86
CA ILE A 224 24.74 14.08 24.91
C ILE A 224 25.94 13.46 25.62
N SER A 225 26.60 12.51 24.97
CA SER A 225 27.90 11.98 25.39
C SER A 225 29.02 12.87 24.85
N ALA A 226 29.47 13.82 25.68
CA ALA A 226 30.50 14.79 25.29
C ALA A 226 31.87 14.15 24.94
N SER A 227 32.16 12.96 25.48
CA SER A 227 33.42 12.24 25.21
C SER A 227 33.48 11.57 23.85
N THR A 228 32.32 11.28 23.24
CA THR A 228 32.23 10.58 21.96
C THR A 228 31.71 11.48 20.84
N SER A 229 31.12 12.63 21.19
CA SER A 229 30.77 13.69 20.23
C SER A 229 32.02 14.36 19.65
N TYR A 230 31.99 14.67 18.35
CA TYR A 230 33.13 15.28 17.64
C TYR A 230 32.66 16.25 16.55
N TRP A 231 33.60 16.97 15.93
CA TRP A 231 33.29 17.88 14.83
C TRP A 231 34.31 17.78 13.70
N THR A 232 33.85 18.06 12.49
CA THR A 232 34.66 18.14 11.27
C THR A 232 34.45 19.50 10.61
N TRP A 233 35.47 19.98 9.88
CA TRP A 233 35.40 21.21 9.10
C TRP A 233 35.86 20.89 7.70
N ASP A 234 34.93 20.98 6.76
CA ASP A 234 35.19 20.80 5.34
C ASP A 234 35.24 22.16 4.63
N ARG A 235 36.36 22.45 3.99
CA ARG A 235 36.61 23.71 3.30
C ARG A 235 36.18 23.69 1.82
N GLU A 236 35.99 22.50 1.24
CA GLU A 236 35.86 22.31 -0.21
C GLU A 236 34.42 22.04 -0.66
N ALA A 237 33.43 22.15 0.23
CA ALA A 237 32.03 21.89 -0.08
C ALA A 237 31.45 22.81 -1.18
N GLU A 238 31.76 24.12 -1.17
CA GLU A 238 31.40 25.06 -2.24
C GLU A 238 32.53 26.11 -2.44
N HIS A 239 32.72 26.63 -3.65
CA HIS A 239 33.80 27.60 -3.96
C HIS A 239 33.81 28.89 -3.10
N SER A 240 32.75 29.16 -2.31
CA SER A 240 32.63 30.31 -1.40
C SER A 240 32.32 29.97 0.07
N PHE A 241 31.81 28.76 0.38
CA PHE A 241 31.43 28.34 1.73
C PHE A 241 31.96 26.93 2.06
N GLY A 242 32.36 26.72 3.30
CA GLY A 242 32.67 25.41 3.87
C GLY A 242 31.63 25.01 4.92
N ILE A 243 31.63 23.73 5.33
CA ILE A 243 30.65 23.17 6.25
C ILE A 243 31.33 22.72 7.53
N LEU A 244 30.85 23.24 8.67
CA LEU A 244 31.19 22.77 10.02
C LEU A 244 30.16 21.74 10.44
N THR A 245 30.54 20.47 10.50
CA THR A 245 29.64 19.38 10.89
C THR A 245 29.94 18.95 12.32
N LEU A 246 28.91 18.92 13.16
CA LEU A 246 28.94 18.52 14.56
C LEU A 246 28.20 17.18 14.69
N TYR A 247 28.89 16.16 15.17
CA TYR A 247 28.34 14.84 15.45
C TYR A 247 28.14 14.71 16.95
N LEU A 248 26.89 14.67 17.39
CA LEU A 248 26.48 14.60 18.79
C LEU A 248 25.93 13.20 19.09
N ASP A 249 26.58 12.48 19.99
CA ASP A 249 26.08 11.18 20.44
C ASP A 249 25.04 11.37 21.53
N LYS A 250 23.86 10.76 21.34
CA LYS A 250 22.76 10.86 22.31
C LYS A 250 23.14 10.09 23.58
N GLN A 251 22.88 10.68 24.75
CA GLN A 251 23.07 9.97 26.01
C GLN A 251 22.07 8.81 26.18
N HIS A 252 20.92 8.88 25.52
CA HIS A 252 19.87 7.88 25.54
C HIS A 252 19.46 7.50 24.12
N GLU A 253 19.90 6.31 23.68
CA GLU A 253 19.49 5.71 22.41
C GLU A 253 17.96 5.57 22.33
N GLY A 254 17.40 5.78 21.14
CA GLY A 254 15.96 5.74 20.88
C GLY A 254 15.20 7.02 21.22
N THR A 255 15.87 8.03 21.78
CA THR A 255 15.23 9.33 22.05
C THR A 255 15.16 10.17 20.78
N ARG A 256 13.94 10.50 20.33
CA ARG A 256 13.71 11.40 19.19
C ARG A 256 13.71 12.85 19.64
N TRP A 257 14.66 13.65 19.13
CA TRP A 257 14.75 15.08 19.39
C TRP A 257 13.75 15.80 18.50
N THR A 258 12.97 16.74 19.04
CA THR A 258 12.06 17.57 18.23
C THR A 258 12.75 18.84 17.73
N GLN A 259 13.85 19.23 18.38
CA GLN A 259 14.66 20.41 18.10
C GLN A 259 16.07 20.22 18.68
N VAL A 260 17.06 20.98 18.23
CA VAL A 260 18.46 20.87 18.73
C VAL A 260 18.64 21.56 20.09
N PHE A 261 18.05 22.75 20.28
CA PHE A 261 18.24 23.57 21.47
C PHE A 261 16.98 23.62 22.35
N ALA A 262 17.14 23.70 23.67
CA ALA A 262 16.03 23.59 24.62
C ALA A 262 15.22 24.89 24.82
N SER A 263 15.73 26.04 24.38
CA SER A 263 15.08 27.35 24.59
C SER A 263 14.44 27.83 23.29
N THR A 264 13.12 27.74 23.18
CA THR A 264 12.32 28.44 22.17
C THR A 264 11.60 29.58 22.89
N GLY A 265 12.12 30.81 22.77
CA GLY A 265 11.53 31.96 23.47
C GLY A 265 12.31 33.28 23.41
N ASP A 266 13.60 33.25 23.08
CA ASP A 266 14.36 34.48 22.79
C ASP A 266 14.27 34.77 21.28
N GLU A 267 14.02 36.02 20.89
CA GLU A 267 13.82 36.48 19.49
C GLU A 267 14.98 36.16 18.52
N GLU A 268 16.10 35.62 19.03
CA GLU A 268 17.29 35.24 18.25
C GLU A 268 17.35 33.76 17.86
N ASP A 269 16.48 32.90 18.42
CA ASP A 269 16.54 31.45 18.20
C ASP A 269 15.53 30.99 17.14
N VAL A 270 16.01 30.83 15.91
CA VAL A 270 15.24 30.29 14.77
C VAL A 270 14.99 28.80 14.99
N ASP A 271 13.73 28.39 15.01
CA ASP A 271 13.33 26.98 15.05
C ASP A 271 13.60 26.33 13.68
N VAL A 272 14.71 25.61 13.60
CA VAL A 272 15.12 24.89 12.39
C VAL A 272 14.57 23.46 12.47
N LEU A 273 13.66 23.12 11.57
CA LEU A 273 13.12 21.76 11.44
C LEU A 273 14.21 20.77 10.97
N GLU A 274 14.00 19.49 11.24
CA GLU A 274 14.88 18.42 10.77
C GLU A 274 14.92 18.43 9.23
N THR A 275 16.11 18.61 8.66
CA THR A 275 16.33 18.81 7.21
C THR A 275 17.40 17.85 6.72
N LEU A 276 17.21 17.25 5.54
CA LEU A 276 18.21 16.40 4.89
C LEU A 276 19.57 17.12 4.74
N ASP A 277 20.67 16.34 4.75
CA ASP A 277 22.03 16.88 4.66
C ASP A 277 22.21 17.71 3.37
N PRO A 278 22.78 18.94 3.45
CA PRO A 278 23.01 19.77 2.26
C PRO A 278 23.84 19.09 1.16
N SER A 279 24.73 18.16 1.51
CA SER A 279 25.54 17.40 0.54
C SER A 279 24.71 16.36 -0.22
N GLU A 280 23.73 15.74 0.44
CA GLU A 280 22.77 14.85 -0.23
C GLU A 280 21.77 15.64 -1.08
N LEU A 281 21.32 16.80 -0.58
CA LEU A 281 20.53 17.74 -1.38
C LEU A 281 21.31 18.23 -2.60
N TRP A 282 22.63 18.40 -2.50
CA TRP A 282 23.48 18.75 -3.63
C TRP A 282 23.59 17.61 -4.65
N HIS A 283 23.78 16.36 -4.21
CA HIS A 283 23.74 15.21 -5.12
C HIS A 283 22.37 15.04 -5.79
N ILE A 284 21.28 15.28 -5.06
CA ILE A 284 19.92 15.29 -5.61
C ILE A 284 19.76 16.45 -6.60
N ARG A 285 20.33 17.63 -6.33
CA ARG A 285 20.26 18.81 -7.20
C ARG A 285 21.13 18.66 -8.45
N GLU A 286 22.33 18.10 -8.34
CA GLU A 286 23.25 17.84 -9.45
C GLU A 286 22.67 16.76 -10.37
N SER A 287 22.09 15.69 -9.80
CA SER A 287 21.38 14.69 -10.59
C SER A 287 20.17 15.29 -11.30
N LEU A 288 19.32 16.05 -10.59
CA LEU A 288 18.19 16.78 -11.19
C LEU A 288 18.64 17.74 -12.29
N GLU A 289 19.70 18.52 -12.08
CA GLU A 289 20.24 19.49 -13.04
C GLU A 289 20.78 18.79 -14.30
N LYS A 290 21.44 17.63 -14.14
CA LYS A 290 21.88 16.78 -15.26
C LYS A 290 20.71 16.22 -16.08
N TYR A 291 19.61 15.85 -15.43
CA TYR A 291 18.40 15.38 -16.12
C TYR A 291 17.62 16.53 -16.80
N THR A 292 17.56 17.71 -16.18
CA THR A 292 16.83 18.86 -16.74
C THR A 292 17.59 19.58 -17.86
N THR A 293 18.93 19.58 -17.82
CA THR A 293 19.75 20.15 -18.92
C THR A 293 19.60 19.32 -20.19
N ALA A 294 19.53 17.99 -20.06
CA ALA A 294 19.23 17.07 -21.17
C ALA A 294 17.82 17.24 -21.76
N LEU A 295 16.86 17.73 -20.97
CA LEU A 295 15.50 18.05 -21.42
C LEU A 295 15.39 19.45 -22.08
N ARG A 296 16.26 20.40 -21.71
CA ARG A 296 16.19 21.79 -22.17
C ARG A 296 16.94 22.05 -23.47
N ASP A 297 18.12 21.44 -23.64
CA ASP A 297 18.96 21.72 -24.81
C ASP A 297 18.56 20.90 -26.05
N GLY A 298 17.64 19.94 -25.91
CA GLY A 298 17.11 19.15 -27.03
C GLY A 298 18.18 18.35 -27.78
N ASP A 299 19.41 18.28 -27.23
CA ASP A 299 20.53 17.59 -27.83
C ASP A 299 20.53 16.16 -27.33
N ASP A 300 20.25 15.28 -28.29
CA ASP A 300 20.10 13.85 -28.15
C ASP A 300 21.43 13.26 -27.68
N ALA A 301 21.63 13.08 -26.37
CA ALA A 301 22.83 12.43 -25.82
C ALA A 301 22.97 10.95 -26.26
N SER A 302 22.07 10.45 -27.11
CA SER A 302 22.12 9.12 -27.71
C SER A 302 22.53 9.09 -29.19
N GLY A 303 22.54 10.22 -29.91
CA GLY A 303 22.93 10.28 -31.33
C GLY A 303 22.16 9.30 -32.24
N LEU A 304 20.93 8.92 -31.89
CA LEU A 304 20.19 7.85 -32.58
C LEU A 304 18.72 8.16 -32.89
N GLY A 305 18.27 9.42 -32.86
CA GLY A 305 17.22 9.91 -33.75
C GLY A 305 15.92 9.08 -33.78
N LEU A 306 15.40 8.68 -32.61
CA LEU A 306 14.09 8.05 -32.48
C LEU A 306 13.37 8.61 -31.24
N GLY A 307 12.29 9.36 -31.49
CA GLY A 307 11.38 9.81 -30.45
C GLY A 307 10.64 8.64 -29.77
N ARG A 308 10.21 8.90 -28.53
CA ARG A 308 9.47 8.02 -27.60
C ARG A 308 10.24 6.80 -27.09
N GLY A 309 10.45 6.82 -25.77
CA GLY A 309 10.81 5.66 -24.97
C GLY A 309 12.21 5.80 -24.44
N VAL A 310 12.35 6.34 -23.24
CA VAL A 310 13.55 6.13 -22.42
C VAL A 310 13.60 4.62 -22.16
N PRO A 311 14.59 3.87 -22.67
CA PRO A 311 14.78 2.49 -22.24
C PRO A 311 15.24 2.56 -20.79
N SER A 312 14.54 1.85 -19.91
CA SER A 312 14.95 1.68 -18.52
C SER A 312 16.41 1.22 -18.46
N LEU A 313 17.24 1.92 -17.69
CA LEU A 313 18.65 1.64 -17.41
C LEU A 313 18.86 0.36 -16.56
N ALA A 314 17.90 -0.56 -16.54
CA ALA A 314 17.91 -1.77 -15.71
C ALA A 314 17.87 -3.06 -16.54
N GLU A 315 18.46 -3.08 -17.74
CA GLU A 315 18.70 -4.33 -18.45
C GLU A 315 19.97 -5.00 -17.88
N GLY A 316 19.84 -5.60 -16.69
CA GLY A 316 20.86 -6.49 -16.10
C GLY A 316 21.12 -6.35 -14.60
N GLU A 317 20.56 -5.36 -13.92
CA GLU A 317 20.65 -5.25 -12.46
C GLU A 317 19.48 -5.96 -11.79
N ILE A 318 19.76 -6.69 -10.70
CA ILE A 318 18.76 -7.39 -9.90
C ILE A 318 17.83 -6.33 -9.31
N ASP A 319 16.60 -6.29 -9.84
CA ASP A 319 15.63 -5.25 -9.57
C ASP A 319 15.03 -5.40 -8.16
N MET A 320 15.58 -4.66 -7.18
CA MET A 320 15.00 -4.56 -5.84
C MET A 320 13.63 -3.85 -5.84
N GLU A 321 13.26 -3.14 -6.90
CA GLU A 321 11.99 -2.41 -7.03
C GLU A 321 10.83 -3.37 -7.36
N VAL A 322 11.12 -4.49 -8.03
CA VAL A 322 10.12 -5.53 -8.34
C VAL A 322 9.60 -6.22 -7.08
N ASP A 323 10.44 -6.44 -6.08
CA ASP A 323 10.03 -7.07 -4.81
C ASP A 323 9.05 -6.17 -4.04
N ASP A 324 9.20 -4.85 -4.11
CA ASP A 324 8.32 -3.89 -3.44
C ASP A 324 6.91 -3.82 -4.04
N ALA A 325 6.78 -4.05 -5.34
CA ALA A 325 5.50 -4.11 -6.04
C ALA A 325 4.72 -5.43 -5.85
N VAL A 326 5.25 -6.43 -5.13
CA VAL A 326 4.59 -7.73 -4.96
C VAL A 326 3.46 -7.67 -3.93
N GLY A 327 2.26 -8.04 -4.39
CA GLY A 327 1.06 -8.11 -3.58
C GLY A 327 0.01 -7.13 -4.07
N ARG A 328 -1.09 -7.02 -3.34
CA ARG A 328 -2.08 -5.96 -3.54
C ARG A 328 -2.15 -5.13 -2.28
N THR A 329 -1.98 -3.82 -2.42
CA THR A 329 -2.32 -2.88 -1.36
C THR A 329 -3.82 -2.98 -1.10
N VAL A 330 -4.20 -3.35 0.12
CA VAL A 330 -5.61 -3.49 0.50
C VAL A 330 -5.88 -2.87 1.86
N TYR A 331 -7.15 -2.58 2.09
CA TYR A 331 -7.72 -2.09 3.33
C TYR A 331 -8.74 -3.12 3.84
N LEU A 332 -8.95 -3.14 5.16
CA LEU A 332 -10.04 -3.89 5.78
C LEU A 332 -11.23 -2.96 6.00
N SER A 333 -12.43 -3.44 5.72
CA SER A 333 -13.67 -2.77 6.12
C SER A 333 -14.61 -3.77 6.74
N TRP A 334 -15.14 -3.43 7.91
CA TRP A 334 -16.09 -4.28 8.64
C TRP A 334 -17.49 -3.67 8.63
N VAL A 335 -18.48 -4.51 8.32
CA VAL A 335 -19.89 -4.13 8.28
C VAL A 335 -20.68 -5.11 9.13
N ALA A 336 -21.38 -4.64 10.15
CA ALA A 336 -22.25 -5.48 10.98
C ALA A 336 -23.46 -5.99 10.18
N GLU A 337 -24.16 -7.01 10.67
CA GLU A 337 -25.38 -7.53 10.06
C GLU A 337 -26.44 -6.47 9.76
N ASN A 338 -26.55 -5.45 10.61
CA ASN A 338 -27.49 -4.34 10.44
C ASN A 338 -26.96 -3.22 9.53
N GLY A 339 -25.79 -3.40 8.92
CA GLY A 339 -25.15 -2.38 8.09
C GLY A 339 -24.30 -1.36 8.82
N ALA A 340 -24.33 -1.30 10.15
CA ALA A 340 -23.53 -0.34 10.91
C ALA A 340 -22.04 -0.72 10.94
N ILE A 341 -21.18 0.26 11.23
CA ILE A 341 -19.77 -0.01 11.53
C ILE A 341 -19.71 -0.62 12.94
N PRO A 342 -19.10 -1.82 13.13
CA PRO A 342 -19.00 -2.43 14.45
C PRO A 342 -18.29 -1.51 15.45
N PRO A 343 -18.72 -1.46 16.73
CA PRO A 343 -18.18 -0.53 17.72
C PRO A 343 -16.69 -0.74 17.98
N TRP A 344 -16.21 -1.99 17.88
CA TRP A 344 -14.80 -2.36 18.02
C TRP A 344 -13.93 -1.97 16.81
N TRP A 345 -14.53 -1.57 15.68
CA TRP A 345 -13.83 -1.13 14.46
C TRP A 345 -13.78 0.39 14.28
N LYS A 346 -14.47 1.15 15.14
CA LYS A 346 -14.76 2.58 14.93
C LYS A 346 -13.55 3.52 14.91
N ASN A 347 -12.38 3.07 15.37
CA ASN A 347 -11.12 3.83 15.44
C ASN A 347 -9.92 3.05 14.89
N ALA A 348 -10.13 1.96 14.13
CA ALA A 348 -9.02 1.31 13.46
C ALA A 348 -8.54 2.26 12.36
N GLU A 349 -7.32 2.80 12.50
CA GLU A 349 -6.68 3.51 11.39
C GLU A 349 -6.76 2.62 10.15
N GLU A 350 -7.22 3.16 9.03
CA GLU A 350 -7.28 2.46 7.74
C GLU A 350 -5.86 2.31 7.21
N ILE A 351 -5.07 1.43 7.85
CA ILE A 351 -3.68 1.18 7.50
C ILE A 351 -3.67 0.20 6.33
N PRO A 352 -3.19 0.62 5.14
CA PRO A 352 -3.04 -0.29 4.03
C PRO A 352 -1.95 -1.33 4.34
N PHE A 353 -2.15 -2.55 3.83
CA PHE A 353 -1.14 -3.60 3.89
C PHE A 353 -1.05 -4.35 2.57
N GLN A 354 0.05 -5.06 2.35
CA GLN A 354 0.31 -5.82 1.14
C GLN A 354 -0.22 -7.25 1.27
N LEU A 355 -1.34 -7.53 0.61
CA LEU A 355 -1.96 -8.86 0.56
C LEU A 355 -1.30 -9.73 -0.51
N LEU A 356 -0.81 -10.90 -0.09
CA LEU A 356 -0.22 -11.90 -1.00
C LEU A 356 -1.21 -12.99 -1.40
N SER A 357 -2.08 -13.42 -0.48
CA SER A 357 -3.00 -14.54 -0.72
C SER A 357 -4.23 -14.51 0.18
N THR A 358 -5.34 -15.03 -0.36
CA THR A 358 -6.64 -15.17 0.34
C THR A 358 -7.01 -16.66 0.47
N PRO A 359 -7.91 -17.05 1.39
CA PRO A 359 -8.28 -18.46 1.52
C PRO A 359 -8.90 -18.97 0.22
N VAL A 360 -8.60 -20.22 -0.15
CA VAL A 360 -9.21 -20.81 -1.34
C VAL A 360 -10.74 -20.91 -1.17
N PRO A 361 -11.54 -20.45 -2.15
CA PRO A 361 -13.00 -20.56 -2.08
C PRO A 361 -13.45 -22.01 -1.91
N GLY A 362 -14.39 -22.27 -1.01
CA GLY A 362 -14.91 -23.63 -0.74
C GLY A 362 -14.16 -24.38 0.37
N LEU A 363 -13.16 -23.77 1.00
CA LEU A 363 -12.52 -24.35 2.19
C LEU A 363 -13.48 -24.28 3.39
N LEU A 364 -13.75 -25.41 4.04
CA LEU A 364 -14.68 -25.52 5.18
C LEU A 364 -14.13 -24.96 6.51
N SER A 365 -13.08 -24.14 6.45
CA SER A 365 -12.52 -23.50 7.65
C SER A 365 -13.43 -22.37 8.09
N THR A 366 -13.77 -22.32 9.38
CA THR A 366 -14.48 -21.20 10.00
C THR A 366 -13.55 -20.02 10.27
N ASP A 367 -12.24 -20.27 10.30
CA ASP A 367 -11.25 -19.26 10.64
C ASP A 367 -10.94 -18.41 9.41
N VAL A 368 -10.99 -17.08 9.60
CA VAL A 368 -10.61 -16.11 8.58
C VAL A 368 -9.09 -15.97 8.61
N SER A 369 -8.42 -16.21 7.49
CA SER A 369 -6.97 -16.08 7.38
C SER A 369 -6.55 -15.26 6.16
N LEU A 370 -5.46 -14.51 6.28
CA LEU A 370 -4.86 -13.73 5.20
C LEU A 370 -3.34 -13.94 5.21
N VAL A 371 -2.73 -13.98 4.02
CA VAL A 371 -1.26 -13.97 3.92
C VAL A 371 -0.81 -12.58 3.55
N VAL A 372 -0.04 -11.96 4.43
CA VAL A 372 0.44 -10.58 4.30
C VAL A 372 1.93 -10.61 4.01
N LYS A 373 2.40 -9.70 3.16
CA LYS A 373 3.84 -9.52 2.91
C LYS A 373 4.49 -8.95 4.16
N ASN A 374 5.55 -9.60 4.62
CA ASN A 374 6.46 -9.08 5.62
C ASN A 374 7.89 -9.25 5.10
N ASN A 375 8.46 -8.19 4.53
CA ASN A 375 9.71 -8.23 3.76
C ASN A 375 9.64 -9.29 2.63
N LEU A 376 10.49 -10.30 2.70
CA LEU A 376 10.56 -11.41 1.74
C LEU A 376 9.51 -12.50 2.00
N ASP A 377 8.96 -12.55 3.21
CA ASP A 377 8.12 -13.64 3.67
C ASP A 377 6.64 -13.32 3.53
N GLY A 378 5.82 -14.38 3.45
CA GLY A 378 4.37 -14.28 3.59
C GLY A 378 3.93 -14.75 4.97
N THR A 379 3.57 -13.83 5.86
CA THR A 379 3.07 -14.15 7.20
C THR A 379 1.58 -14.42 7.15
N VAL A 380 1.16 -15.54 7.72
CA VAL A 380 -0.24 -15.94 7.81
C VAL A 380 -0.83 -15.37 9.09
N PHE A 381 -1.81 -14.49 8.94
CA PHE A 381 -2.59 -13.98 10.05
C PHE A 381 -3.96 -14.65 10.07
N THR A 382 -4.37 -15.14 11.23
CA THR A 382 -5.69 -15.72 11.48
C THR A 382 -6.45 -14.83 12.45
N LEU A 383 -7.73 -14.60 12.17
CA LEU A 383 -8.58 -13.77 13.00
C LEU A 383 -9.05 -14.57 14.21
N GLU A 384 -8.56 -14.22 15.39
CA GLU A 384 -9.07 -14.74 16.66
C GLU A 384 -10.18 -13.83 17.18
N THR A 385 -11.29 -14.45 17.57
CA THR A 385 -12.48 -13.73 18.05
C THR A 385 -12.58 -13.90 19.57
N GLY A 386 -11.87 -13.01 20.28
CA GLY A 386 -11.86 -12.97 21.74
C GLY A 386 -13.03 -12.15 22.35
N PRO A 387 -13.20 -12.19 23.69
CA PRO A 387 -14.30 -11.52 24.38
C PRO A 387 -14.22 -9.99 24.41
N GLU A 388 -13.03 -9.39 24.22
CA GLU A 388 -12.84 -7.93 24.26
C GLU A 388 -12.86 -7.29 22.87
N SER A 389 -12.18 -7.89 21.89
CA SER A 389 -12.15 -7.46 20.49
C SER A 389 -11.54 -8.55 19.59
N PRO A 390 -11.83 -8.56 18.28
CA PRO A 390 -11.11 -9.41 17.35
C PRO A 390 -9.64 -9.00 17.23
N ALA A 391 -8.74 -9.97 17.13
CA ALA A 391 -7.30 -9.75 16.96
C ALA A 391 -6.76 -10.62 15.82
N TRP A 392 -5.87 -10.05 15.01
CA TRP A 392 -5.13 -10.80 14.00
C TRP A 392 -3.89 -11.41 14.64
N ILE A 393 -3.81 -12.75 14.65
CA ILE A 393 -2.68 -13.48 15.23
C ILE A 393 -1.86 -14.10 14.12
N HIS A 394 -0.55 -13.89 14.18
CA HIS A 394 0.39 -14.57 13.30
C HIS A 394 0.47 -16.05 13.68
N THR A 395 0.07 -16.95 12.77
CA THR A 395 0.00 -18.40 13.03
C THR A 395 1.06 -19.20 12.29
N SER A 396 1.54 -18.73 11.15
CA SER A 396 2.58 -19.39 10.37
C SER A 396 3.23 -18.45 9.35
N THR A 397 4.33 -18.88 8.74
CA THR A 397 5.06 -18.11 7.73
C THR A 397 5.41 -18.98 6.53
N PHE A 398 5.15 -18.47 5.32
CA PHE A 398 5.70 -18.98 4.08
C PHE A 398 6.99 -18.21 3.76
N SER A 399 8.13 -18.84 4.01
CA SER A 399 9.44 -18.23 3.77
C SER A 399 9.61 -17.84 2.30
N ALA A 400 10.18 -16.67 2.02
CA ALA A 400 10.46 -16.16 0.68
C ALA A 400 9.26 -16.12 -0.29
N LEU A 401 8.03 -16.05 0.23
CA LEU A 401 6.84 -16.09 -0.61
C LEU A 401 6.75 -14.89 -1.57
N SER A 402 7.08 -13.68 -1.12
CA SER A 402 6.99 -12.49 -1.98
C SER A 402 7.97 -12.61 -3.15
N PHE A 403 9.20 -13.08 -2.91
CA PHE A 403 10.16 -13.39 -3.97
C PHE A 403 9.64 -14.41 -4.98
N VAL A 404 8.99 -15.49 -4.51
CA VAL A 404 8.41 -16.50 -5.40
C VAL A 404 7.29 -15.90 -6.25
N LEU A 405 6.46 -15.04 -5.65
CA LEU A 405 5.35 -14.37 -6.33
C LEU A 405 5.83 -13.28 -7.30
N ALA A 406 6.94 -12.61 -7.04
CA ALA A 406 7.59 -11.65 -7.93
C ALA A 406 7.88 -12.23 -9.31
N SER A 407 8.24 -13.51 -9.35
CA SER A 407 8.52 -14.24 -10.61
C SER A 407 7.27 -14.59 -11.43
N LYS A 408 6.06 -14.29 -10.95
CA LYS A 408 4.79 -14.67 -11.59
C LYS A 408 4.19 -13.52 -12.35
N LYS A 409 3.78 -13.79 -13.59
CA LYS A 409 3.20 -12.78 -14.49
C LYS A 409 1.78 -12.38 -14.13
N ASP A 410 1.04 -13.26 -13.44
CA ASP A 410 -0.33 -13.03 -13.03
C ASP A 410 -0.53 -13.57 -11.60
N THR A 411 -0.87 -12.67 -10.68
CA THR A 411 -1.14 -12.97 -9.27
C THR A 411 -2.62 -12.71 -8.92
N ARG A 412 -3.50 -12.68 -9.94
CA ARG A 412 -4.94 -12.46 -9.74
C ARG A 412 -5.59 -13.58 -8.92
N PHE A 413 -5.13 -14.80 -9.14
CA PHE A 413 -5.58 -15.99 -8.45
C PHE A 413 -4.44 -16.54 -7.59
N THR A 414 -4.28 -15.97 -6.40
CA THR A 414 -3.35 -16.49 -5.38
C THR A 414 -4.15 -16.84 -4.14
N PHE A 415 -4.26 -18.14 -3.88
CA PHE A 415 -5.05 -18.68 -2.79
C PHE A 415 -4.20 -19.49 -1.83
N HIS A 416 -4.64 -19.65 -0.59
CA HIS A 416 -3.97 -20.51 0.37
C HIS A 416 -4.92 -21.52 1.01
N THR A 417 -4.32 -22.64 1.38
CA THR A 417 -4.81 -23.65 2.31
C THR A 417 -3.92 -23.61 3.56
N PRO A 418 -4.26 -24.33 4.64
CA PRO A 418 -3.43 -24.33 5.84
C PRO A 418 -1.98 -24.85 5.62
N GLN A 419 -1.71 -25.54 4.51
CA GLN A 419 -0.40 -26.14 4.22
C GLN A 419 0.29 -25.56 2.99
N ALA A 420 -0.40 -24.79 2.15
CA ALA A 420 0.15 -24.34 0.88
C ALA A 420 -0.46 -23.03 0.36
N VAL A 421 0.34 -22.26 -0.37
CA VAL A 421 -0.10 -21.17 -1.23
C VAL A 421 -0.07 -21.64 -2.67
N CYS A 422 -1.18 -21.48 -3.39
CA CYS A 422 -1.33 -21.81 -4.80
C CYS A 422 -1.43 -20.51 -5.60
N ALA A 423 -0.42 -20.22 -6.42
CA ALA A 423 -0.43 -19.10 -7.37
C ALA A 423 -0.75 -19.63 -8.76
N PHE A 424 -1.83 -19.14 -9.36
CA PHE A 424 -2.29 -19.58 -10.67
C PHE A 424 -1.98 -18.53 -11.73
N GLU A 425 -1.39 -18.97 -12.83
CA GLU A 425 -1.23 -18.13 -14.01
C GLU A 425 -2.50 -18.15 -14.85
N GLY A 426 -3.04 -16.97 -15.15
CA GLY A 426 -4.33 -16.81 -15.83
C GLY A 426 -4.40 -17.27 -17.28
N GLY A 427 -3.32 -17.80 -17.86
CA GLY A 427 -3.25 -18.26 -19.25
C GLY A 427 -3.53 -17.13 -20.25
N THR A 428 -2.50 -16.58 -20.90
CA THR A 428 -2.73 -15.72 -22.08
C THR A 428 -3.12 -16.59 -23.27
N ARG A 429 -4.00 -16.09 -24.16
CA ARG A 429 -4.42 -16.77 -25.41
C ARG A 429 -3.29 -17.64 -25.98
N ASP A 430 -3.56 -18.93 -26.12
CA ASP A 430 -2.70 -20.00 -26.67
C ASP A 430 -1.60 -20.58 -25.75
N ARG A 431 -1.48 -20.16 -24.49
CA ARG A 431 -0.63 -20.83 -23.48
C ARG A 431 -1.47 -21.22 -22.27
N GLY A 432 -1.65 -22.54 -22.07
CA GLY A 432 -2.32 -23.07 -20.88
C GLY A 432 -1.67 -22.54 -19.58
N GLY A 433 -2.46 -22.41 -18.52
CA GLY A 433 -1.99 -21.89 -17.23
C GLY A 433 -1.20 -22.93 -16.44
N ASN A 434 -0.38 -22.47 -15.50
CA ASN A 434 0.24 -23.31 -14.48
C ASN A 434 -0.27 -22.89 -13.09
N VAL A 435 -0.31 -23.84 -12.17
CA VAL A 435 -0.41 -23.57 -10.74
C VAL A 435 0.92 -23.89 -10.10
N TYR A 436 1.44 -22.92 -9.36
CA TYR A 436 2.63 -23.03 -8.52
C TYR A 436 2.16 -23.24 -7.09
N ILE A 437 2.46 -24.42 -6.55
CA ILE A 437 2.05 -24.82 -5.20
C ILE A 437 3.27 -24.69 -4.29
N TYR A 438 3.20 -23.68 -3.43
CA TYR A 438 4.19 -23.34 -2.44
C TYR A 438 3.80 -23.86 -1.05
N ARG A 439 4.43 -24.93 -0.56
CA ARG A 439 4.12 -25.53 0.75
C ARG A 439 4.98 -24.94 1.86
N SER A 440 4.40 -24.85 3.05
CA SER A 440 5.12 -24.48 4.27
C SER A 440 6.08 -25.60 4.68
N ALA A 441 7.26 -25.23 5.16
CA ALA A 441 8.19 -26.12 5.84
C ALA A 441 8.06 -25.93 7.35
N SER A 442 8.36 -26.97 8.14
CA SER A 442 8.55 -26.79 9.57
C SER A 442 9.83 -25.98 9.82
N PRO A 443 9.97 -25.26 10.95
CA PRO A 443 11.19 -24.49 11.24
C PRO A 443 12.49 -25.31 11.23
N SER A 444 12.39 -26.63 11.47
CA SER A 444 13.51 -27.57 11.40
C SER A 444 13.89 -28.00 9.99
N ASP A 445 13.00 -27.80 9.01
CA ASP A 445 13.13 -28.34 7.68
C ASP A 445 13.95 -27.40 6.81
N LYS A 446 15.01 -27.94 6.18
CA LYS A 446 15.86 -27.16 5.26
C LYS A 446 15.24 -27.00 3.87
N TRP A 447 14.20 -27.78 3.57
CA TRP A 447 13.56 -27.83 2.27
C TRP A 447 12.07 -28.13 2.43
N ALA A 448 11.26 -27.53 1.57
CA ALA A 448 9.83 -27.79 1.46
C ALA A 448 9.49 -28.34 0.08
N LYS A 449 8.49 -29.20 0.00
CA LYS A 449 8.05 -29.79 -1.27
C LYS A 449 7.25 -28.76 -2.07
N GLN A 450 7.81 -28.30 -3.17
CA GLN A 450 7.14 -27.43 -4.12
C GLN A 450 6.66 -28.21 -5.35
N ALA A 451 5.58 -27.76 -5.98
CA ALA A 451 5.05 -28.40 -7.18
C ALA A 451 4.60 -27.36 -8.21
N ILE A 452 4.73 -27.71 -9.48
CA ILE A 452 4.16 -26.97 -10.59
C ILE A 452 3.28 -27.94 -11.35
N LEU A 453 1.99 -27.62 -11.46
CA LEU A 453 1.03 -28.44 -12.19
C LEU A 453 0.43 -27.63 -13.33
N LYS A 454 0.17 -28.28 -14.45
CA LYS A 454 -0.46 -27.64 -15.61
C LYS A 454 -1.97 -27.56 -15.40
N VAL A 455 -2.55 -26.39 -15.59
CA VAL A 455 -3.99 -26.06 -15.42
C VAL A 455 -4.61 -25.87 -16.81
N GLY A 456 -4.59 -26.94 -17.61
CA GLY A 456 -5.13 -26.95 -18.97
C GLY A 456 -4.06 -27.07 -20.05
N ASP A 457 -4.44 -27.61 -21.20
CA ASP A 457 -3.52 -27.97 -22.27
C ASP A 457 -3.46 -26.96 -23.42
N SER A 458 -3.86 -25.71 -23.15
CA SER A 458 -4.05 -24.56 -24.07
C SER A 458 -5.37 -24.50 -24.83
N TYR A 459 -6.18 -25.58 -24.84
CA TYR A 459 -7.51 -25.54 -25.46
C TYR A 459 -8.58 -24.90 -24.56
N GLY A 460 -8.39 -24.94 -23.24
CA GLY A 460 -9.34 -24.41 -22.24
C GLY A 460 -9.45 -22.89 -22.14
N GLY A 461 -8.56 -22.12 -22.77
CA GLY A 461 -8.56 -20.66 -22.66
C GLY A 461 -8.10 -20.15 -21.28
N SER A 462 -8.48 -18.92 -20.93
CA SER A 462 -8.04 -18.27 -19.69
C SER A 462 -8.72 -18.83 -18.44
N LEU A 463 -8.03 -18.74 -17.29
CA LEU A 463 -8.58 -19.14 -15.99
C LEU A 463 -9.62 -18.11 -15.52
N LEU A 464 -10.83 -18.60 -15.21
CA LEU A 464 -11.98 -17.78 -14.79
C LEU A 464 -12.24 -17.86 -13.28
N GLY A 465 -11.94 -19.00 -12.66
CA GLY A 465 -12.18 -19.19 -11.23
C GLY A 465 -11.50 -20.42 -10.66
N VAL A 466 -11.29 -20.39 -9.34
CA VAL A 466 -10.71 -21.49 -8.59
C VAL A 466 -11.56 -21.74 -7.34
N GLY A 467 -11.78 -23.00 -7.01
CA GLY A 467 -12.37 -23.41 -5.74
C GLY A 467 -11.81 -24.74 -5.27
N VAL A 468 -12.13 -25.11 -4.04
CA VAL A 468 -11.78 -26.42 -3.48
C VAL A 468 -13.06 -27.17 -3.10
N LEU A 469 -13.04 -28.48 -3.31
CA LEU A 469 -14.06 -29.41 -2.84
C LEU A 469 -13.39 -30.44 -1.94
N GLN A 470 -13.83 -30.53 -0.69
CA GLN A 470 -13.38 -31.59 0.22
C GLN A 470 -14.25 -32.83 0.02
N LEU A 471 -13.64 -33.93 -0.45
CA LEU A 471 -14.33 -35.20 -0.69
C LEU A 471 -14.29 -36.08 0.57
N GLY A 472 -15.19 -35.84 1.53
CA GLY A 472 -15.34 -36.67 2.73
C GLY A 472 -15.23 -35.89 4.05
N GLY A 473 -15.57 -36.55 5.16
CA GLY A 473 -15.67 -35.96 6.51
C GLY A 473 -14.36 -35.40 7.12
N PRO A 474 -14.40 -34.95 8.39
CA PRO A 474 -13.51 -33.93 8.96
C PRO A 474 -12.03 -34.31 9.19
N SER A 475 -11.54 -35.46 8.72
CA SER A 475 -10.12 -35.84 8.89
C SER A 475 -9.55 -36.61 7.70
N GLY A 476 -8.61 -35.99 6.97
CA GLY A 476 -7.77 -36.67 5.97
C GLY A 476 -8.42 -36.92 4.60
N SER A 477 -9.59 -36.34 4.35
CA SER A 477 -10.31 -36.47 3.09
C SER A 477 -9.56 -35.79 1.93
N PRO A 478 -9.47 -36.42 0.74
CA PRO A 478 -8.80 -35.82 -0.40
C PRO A 478 -9.48 -34.52 -0.80
N SER A 479 -8.71 -33.44 -0.94
CA SER A 479 -9.18 -32.19 -1.50
C SER A 479 -9.04 -32.22 -3.03
N LEU A 480 -10.07 -31.75 -3.71
CA LEU A 480 -10.06 -31.47 -5.14
C LEU A 480 -9.98 -29.97 -5.35
N LEU A 481 -8.95 -29.51 -6.03
CA LEU A 481 -8.90 -28.15 -6.53
C LEU A 481 -9.59 -28.11 -7.89
N LEU A 482 -10.61 -27.27 -7.99
CA LEU A 482 -11.44 -27.04 -9.16
C LEU A 482 -10.94 -25.77 -9.84
N CYS A 483 -10.51 -25.87 -11.09
CA CYS A 483 -10.06 -24.71 -11.87
C CYS A 483 -10.98 -24.56 -13.08
N LEU A 484 -11.82 -23.54 -13.07
CA LEU A 484 -12.72 -23.22 -14.17
C LEU A 484 -11.97 -22.36 -15.19
N THR A 485 -11.84 -22.85 -16.41
CA THR A 485 -11.33 -22.10 -17.56
C THR A 485 -12.48 -21.77 -18.51
N GLU A 486 -12.24 -21.00 -19.57
CA GLU A 486 -13.26 -20.64 -20.57
C GLU A 486 -13.92 -21.86 -21.24
N GLY A 487 -13.15 -22.93 -21.48
CA GLY A 487 -13.61 -24.12 -22.22
C GLY A 487 -13.72 -25.40 -21.40
N GLU A 488 -13.07 -25.48 -20.23
CA GLU A 488 -13.00 -26.72 -19.46
C GLU A 488 -12.96 -26.50 -17.93
N LEU A 489 -13.34 -27.53 -17.19
CA LEU A 489 -13.17 -27.62 -15.74
C LEU A 489 -12.05 -28.61 -15.42
N VAL A 490 -10.91 -28.09 -14.96
CA VAL A 490 -9.74 -28.90 -14.59
C VAL A 490 -9.82 -29.30 -13.12
N LEU A 491 -9.64 -30.59 -12.86
CA LEU A 491 -9.68 -31.18 -11.51
C LEU A 491 -8.28 -31.61 -11.08
N ILE A 492 -7.72 -30.98 -10.05
CA ILE A 492 -6.44 -31.38 -9.48
C ILE A 492 -6.71 -32.12 -8.17
N LYS A 493 -6.28 -33.39 -8.13
CA LYS A 493 -6.44 -34.27 -6.96
C LYS A 493 -5.26 -34.16 -6.03
N ASN A 494 -5.51 -34.02 -4.73
CA ASN A 494 -4.47 -33.97 -3.69
C ASN A 494 -3.38 -32.92 -4.00
N PRO A 495 -3.76 -31.65 -4.20
CA PRO A 495 -2.84 -30.56 -4.52
C PRO A 495 -1.80 -30.31 -3.42
#